data_AF-A0AAU8DJT2-F1
#
_entry.id   AF-A0AAU8DJT2-F1
#
_cell.length_a   1.000
_cell.length_b   1.000
_cell.length_c   1.000
_cell.angle_alpha   90.00
_cell.angle_beta   90.00
_cell.angle_gamma   90.00
#
_symmetry.space_group_name_H-M   'P 1'
#
loop_
_entity.id
_entity.type
_entity.pdbx_description
1 polymer ?
#
loop_
_entity_poly.entity_id
_entity_poly.type
_entity_poly.pdbx_seq_one_letter_code
_entity_poly.pdbx_strand_id
1 'polypeptide(L)'
;MRDTDPQTAAAKVLWHFTMSLDGFVAGPLHDMRWLTGFTVRDGLIKEYIDTTGAVLAGRDGFDSAIGDLRPYGGAWQGPIFVLTHHPEDARPAEDITLLSCSVEEAVQIALEAAGGKNVEVFSPTIGRQLLAKNLIDEIDLHIAPVLLGSGVRLYDMEGCQAVQLHLVNGDDPTAAVNVRYRPQFHPTDN
;
A
#
# COMPACT_ATOMS: atom_id res chain seq x y z
N MET A 1 22.77 5.73 -3.40
CA MET A 1 21.55 5.05 -3.88
C MET A 1 20.74 6.12 -4.57
N ARG A 2 20.34 5.93 -5.84
CA ARG A 2 19.33 6.83 -6.42
C ARG A 2 18.01 6.49 -5.72
N ASP A 3 17.25 7.52 -5.38
CA ASP A 3 15.87 7.37 -4.90
C ASP A 3 14.97 6.91 -6.07
N THR A 4 13.67 6.69 -5.83
CA THR A 4 12.73 6.52 -6.95
C THR A 4 12.73 7.77 -7.83
N ASP A 5 12.64 7.59 -9.15
CA ASP A 5 12.17 8.68 -10.00
C ASP A 5 10.73 9.03 -9.59
N PRO A 6 10.33 10.31 -9.58
CA PRO A 6 9.00 10.71 -9.11
C PRO A 6 7.88 10.02 -9.87
N GLN A 7 6.89 9.51 -9.13
CA GLN A 7 5.71 8.89 -9.72
C GLN A 7 4.96 9.83 -10.67
N THR A 8 4.33 9.24 -11.67
CA THR A 8 3.54 9.95 -12.70
C THR A 8 2.13 9.39 -12.77
N ALA A 9 1.16 10.27 -13.01
CA ALA A 9 -0.22 9.89 -13.31
C ALA A 9 -0.27 9.27 -14.71
N ALA A 10 -0.47 7.95 -14.78
CA ALA A 10 -0.43 7.17 -16.02
C ALA A 10 -1.42 6.00 -16.02
N ALA A 11 -2.54 6.14 -15.31
CA ALA A 11 -3.54 5.08 -15.10
C ALA A 11 -2.98 3.75 -14.57
N LYS A 12 -1.91 3.80 -13.76
CA LYS A 12 -1.27 2.61 -13.18
C LYS A 12 -2.04 2.07 -11.99
N VAL A 13 -2.05 0.75 -11.83
CA VAL A 13 -2.44 0.05 -10.60
C VAL A 13 -1.20 -0.14 -9.74
N LEU A 14 -1.11 0.64 -8.66
CA LEU A 14 0.04 0.68 -7.75
C LEU A 14 -0.25 -0.11 -6.48
N TRP A 15 0.64 -1.04 -6.14
CA TRP A 15 0.64 -1.69 -4.83
C TRP A 15 1.61 -0.95 -3.90
N HIS A 16 1.14 0.19 -3.40
CA HIS A 16 1.92 1.18 -2.64
C HIS A 16 1.83 0.97 -1.12
N PHE A 17 2.97 0.79 -0.44
CA PHE A 17 3.01 0.70 1.03
C PHE A 17 4.30 1.26 1.64
N THR A 18 4.19 1.82 2.85
CA THR A 18 5.32 1.81 3.80
C THR A 18 5.35 0.45 4.48
N MET A 19 6.51 -0.18 4.57
CA MET A 19 6.69 -1.55 5.05
C MET A 19 7.87 -1.63 6.01
N SER A 20 7.76 -2.47 7.03
CA SER A 20 8.88 -2.81 7.91
C SER A 20 9.96 -3.62 7.17
N LEU A 21 11.18 -3.65 7.72
CA LEU A 21 12.30 -4.38 7.14
C LEU A 21 12.05 -5.91 7.06
N ASP A 22 11.17 -6.44 7.91
CA ASP A 22 10.75 -7.84 7.97
C ASP A 22 9.42 -8.16 7.25
N GLY A 23 8.91 -7.22 6.44
CA GLY A 23 7.87 -7.47 5.45
C GLY A 23 6.42 -7.25 5.90
N PHE A 24 6.20 -6.44 6.94
CA PHE A 24 4.86 -6.11 7.47
C PHE A 24 4.46 -4.68 7.12
N VAL A 25 3.20 -4.47 6.73
CA VAL A 25 2.65 -3.14 6.40
C VAL A 25 1.74 -2.58 7.50
N ALA A 26 1.39 -3.40 8.48
CA ALA A 26 0.71 -3.00 9.71
C ALA A 26 1.10 -3.96 10.83
N GLY A 27 1.05 -3.50 12.08
CA GLY A 27 1.20 -4.37 13.24
C GLY A 27 -0.01 -5.29 13.46
N PRO A 28 -0.03 -6.07 14.56
CA PRO A 28 -1.21 -6.82 14.98
C PRO A 28 -2.43 -5.90 15.09
N LEU A 29 -3.61 -6.40 14.71
CA LEU A 29 -4.87 -5.63 14.70
C LEU A 29 -4.78 -4.32 13.87
N HIS A 30 -4.01 -4.33 12.77
CA HIS A 30 -3.78 -3.18 11.89
C HIS A 30 -3.15 -1.95 12.59
N ASP A 31 -2.37 -2.15 13.65
CA ASP A 31 -1.71 -1.03 14.35
C ASP A 31 -0.70 -0.31 13.44
N MET A 32 -0.89 1.00 13.27
CA MET A 32 -0.05 1.88 12.43
C MET A 32 0.88 2.82 13.25
N ARG A 33 0.89 2.74 14.59
CA ARG A 33 1.70 3.62 15.46
C ARG A 33 3.21 3.52 15.20
N TRP A 34 3.65 2.43 14.59
CA TRP A 34 5.04 2.20 14.18
C TRP A 34 5.49 3.10 13.01
N LEU A 35 4.58 3.77 12.28
CA LEU A 35 4.89 4.73 11.20
C LEU A 35 5.44 6.08 11.73
N THR A 36 6.35 6.03 12.70
CA THR A 36 6.96 7.20 13.34
C THR A 36 8.45 6.97 13.60
N GLY A 37 9.22 8.05 13.81
CA GLY A 37 10.64 7.96 14.13
C GLY A 37 11.58 7.74 12.94
N PHE A 38 11.07 7.81 11.70
CA PHE A 38 11.88 7.81 10.48
C PHE A 38 11.41 8.88 9.50
N THR A 39 12.28 9.23 8.55
CA THR A 39 11.99 10.18 7.46
C THR A 39 11.93 9.46 6.12
N VAL A 40 11.11 9.97 5.21
CA VAL A 40 11.10 9.58 3.79
C VAL A 40 11.66 10.71 2.93
N ARG A 41 11.77 10.52 1.60
CA ARG A 41 12.19 11.57 0.67
C ARG A 41 11.28 12.80 0.78
N ASP A 42 11.89 13.99 0.75
CA ASP A 42 11.14 15.26 0.71
C ASP A 42 10.21 15.30 -0.51
N GLY A 43 8.94 15.64 -0.28
CA GLY A 43 7.91 15.69 -1.31
C GLY A 43 7.25 14.35 -1.66
N LEU A 44 7.78 13.21 -1.21
CA LEU A 44 7.27 11.87 -1.55
C LEU A 44 5.77 11.70 -1.26
N ILE A 45 5.29 12.15 -0.10
CA ILE A 45 3.85 12.04 0.23
C ILE A 45 3.00 12.90 -0.72
N LYS A 46 3.49 14.10 -1.10
CA LYS A 46 2.79 14.99 -2.04
C LYS A 46 2.73 14.41 -3.44
N GLU A 47 3.78 13.72 -3.87
CA GLU A 47 3.87 13.05 -5.17
C GLU A 47 2.73 12.04 -5.35
N TYR A 48 2.52 11.11 -4.41
CA TYR A 48 1.36 10.20 -4.48
C TYR A 48 0.03 10.98 -4.43
N ILE A 49 -0.15 11.92 -3.50
CA ILE A 49 -1.37 12.76 -3.44
C ILE A 49 -1.69 13.41 -4.80
N ASP A 50 -0.67 13.90 -5.52
CA ASP A 50 -0.86 14.50 -6.84
C ASP A 50 -1.18 13.46 -7.92
N THR A 51 -0.62 12.25 -7.85
CA THR A 51 -0.78 11.19 -8.87
C THR A 51 -1.93 10.22 -8.65
N THR A 52 -2.48 10.12 -7.44
CA THR A 52 -3.59 9.22 -7.11
C THR A 52 -4.92 9.78 -7.59
N GLY A 53 -5.68 8.95 -8.31
CA GLY A 53 -7.03 9.22 -8.80
C GLY A 53 -8.11 8.49 -8.04
N ALA A 54 -7.85 7.26 -7.58
CA ALA A 54 -8.77 6.49 -6.75
C ALA A 54 -8.00 5.55 -5.80
N VAL A 55 -8.66 5.13 -4.72
CA VAL A 55 -8.12 4.15 -3.76
C VAL A 55 -8.99 2.90 -3.76
N LEU A 56 -8.36 1.73 -3.86
CA LEU A 56 -9.00 0.42 -3.70
C LEU A 56 -8.49 -0.24 -2.41
N ALA A 57 -9.34 -0.23 -1.38
CA ALA A 57 -9.05 -0.77 -0.06
C ALA A 57 -9.79 -2.09 0.21
N GLY A 58 -9.29 -2.84 1.19
CA GLY A 58 -9.95 -4.05 1.72
C GLY A 58 -10.68 -3.77 3.02
N ARG A 59 -11.73 -4.54 3.30
CA ARG A 59 -12.58 -4.38 4.49
C ARG A 59 -11.81 -4.26 5.79
N ASP A 60 -10.91 -5.20 6.11
CA ASP A 60 -10.26 -5.27 7.44
C ASP A 60 -9.46 -4.00 7.78
N GLY A 61 -8.77 -3.43 6.80
CA GLY A 61 -8.05 -2.16 6.93
C GLY A 61 -8.98 -0.94 7.05
N PHE A 62 -10.11 -0.97 6.35
CA PHE A 62 -11.13 0.07 6.43
C PHE A 62 -11.92 0.07 7.76
N ASP A 63 -12.24 -1.11 8.28
CA ASP A 63 -12.93 -1.27 9.57
C ASP A 63 -11.98 -0.98 10.75
N SER A 64 -10.68 -1.27 10.61
CA SER A 64 -9.65 -0.98 11.64
C SER A 64 -9.16 0.47 11.64
N ALA A 65 -9.58 1.31 10.68
CA ALA A 65 -9.20 2.71 10.56
C ALA A 65 -9.81 3.57 11.68
N ILE A 66 -9.15 3.59 12.85
CA ILE A 66 -9.56 4.36 14.03
C ILE A 66 -9.79 5.84 13.65
N GLY A 67 -11.04 6.32 13.80
CA GLY A 67 -11.38 7.73 13.69
C GLY A 67 -11.30 8.30 12.27
N ASP A 68 -11.78 7.56 11.26
CA ASP A 68 -11.79 7.97 9.85
C ASP A 68 -10.41 8.38 9.31
N LEU A 69 -9.39 7.57 9.58
CA LEU A 69 -8.08 7.65 8.93
C LEU A 69 -8.25 7.59 7.39
N ARG A 70 -8.28 8.76 6.76
CA ARG A 70 -8.36 8.93 5.31
C ARG A 70 -6.98 8.69 4.66
N PRO A 71 -6.94 8.30 3.38
CA PRO A 71 -5.71 8.23 2.60
C PRO A 71 -4.84 9.47 2.77
N TYR A 72 -3.53 9.27 2.94
CA TYR A 72 -2.54 10.33 3.15
C TYR A 72 -2.89 11.33 4.27
N GLY A 73 -3.53 10.85 5.35
CA GLY A 73 -3.92 11.67 6.49
C GLY A 73 -5.03 12.68 6.19
N GLY A 74 -5.83 12.45 5.13
CA GLY A 74 -6.88 13.36 4.67
C GLY A 74 -6.39 14.51 3.79
N ALA A 75 -5.10 14.53 3.43
CA ALA A 75 -4.55 15.50 2.47
C ALA A 75 -4.97 15.20 1.01
N TRP A 76 -5.46 13.99 0.73
CA TRP A 76 -6.05 13.58 -0.54
C TRP A 76 -7.57 13.41 -0.41
N GLN A 77 -8.29 13.70 -1.50
CA GLN A 77 -9.72 13.49 -1.63
C GLN A 77 -10.02 12.93 -3.03
N GLY A 78 -10.90 11.94 -3.09
CA GLY A 78 -11.31 11.28 -4.34
C GLY A 78 -12.09 9.98 -4.06
N PRO A 79 -12.45 9.22 -5.12
CA PRO A 79 -13.17 7.96 -5.01
C PRO A 79 -12.43 6.92 -4.17
N ILE A 80 -13.09 6.44 -3.11
CA ILE A 80 -12.62 5.34 -2.27
C ILE A 80 -13.55 4.14 -2.48
N PHE A 81 -12.97 3.02 -2.90
CA PHE A 81 -13.66 1.75 -3.08
C PHE A 81 -13.20 0.77 -2.00
N VAL A 82 -14.15 0.10 -1.34
CA VAL A 82 -13.85 -0.98 -0.39
C VAL A 82 -14.42 -2.28 -0.92
N LEU A 83 -13.54 -3.22 -1.27
CA LEU A 83 -13.94 -4.54 -1.75
C LEU A 83 -14.27 -5.46 -0.55
N THR A 84 -15.49 -6.01 -0.55
CA THR A 84 -16.00 -6.91 0.49
C THR A 84 -17.01 -7.90 -0.09
N HIS A 85 -17.01 -9.14 0.38
CA HIS A 85 -18.06 -10.12 0.07
C HIS A 85 -19.29 -9.99 0.98
N HIS A 86 -19.19 -9.18 2.04
CA HIS A 86 -20.24 -8.91 3.03
C HIS A 86 -20.44 -7.39 3.17
N PRO A 87 -21.07 -6.72 2.19
CA PRO A 87 -21.36 -5.28 2.26
C PRO A 87 -22.40 -4.95 3.35
N GLU A 88 -23.27 -5.89 3.73
CA GLU A 88 -24.29 -5.74 4.76
C GLU A 88 -23.74 -5.49 6.18
N ASP A 89 -22.52 -5.99 6.46
CA ASP A 89 -21.86 -5.85 7.75
C ASP A 89 -20.90 -4.65 7.82
N ALA A 90 -20.72 -3.91 6.71
CA ALA A 90 -19.78 -2.81 6.64
C ALA A 90 -20.33 -1.57 7.37
N ARG A 91 -19.44 -0.80 8.01
CA ARG A 91 -19.84 0.46 8.65
C ARG A 91 -20.35 1.48 7.59
N PRO A 92 -21.42 2.24 7.86
CA PRO A 92 -21.82 3.33 6.97
C PRO A 92 -20.70 4.38 6.82
N ALA A 93 -20.48 4.85 5.59
CA ALA A 93 -19.57 5.96 5.29
C ALA A 93 -20.06 6.68 4.02
N GLU A 94 -20.19 8.01 4.09
CA GLU A 94 -20.86 8.80 3.04
C GLU A 94 -20.03 8.96 1.76
N ASP A 95 -18.69 8.87 1.84
CA ASP A 95 -17.78 9.05 0.70
C ASP A 95 -17.12 7.74 0.20
N ILE A 96 -17.72 6.58 0.50
CA ILE A 96 -17.09 5.27 0.24
C ILE A 96 -18.06 4.38 -0.52
N THR A 97 -17.59 3.83 -1.64
CA THR A 97 -18.35 2.87 -2.45
C THR A 97 -17.94 1.45 -2.05
N LEU A 98 -18.88 0.71 -1.47
CA LEU A 98 -18.69 -0.73 -1.23
C LEU A 98 -18.84 -1.49 -2.55
N LEU A 99 -17.86 -2.33 -2.86
CA LEU A 99 -17.88 -3.22 -4.02
C LEU A 99 -17.99 -4.67 -3.55
N SER A 100 -18.89 -5.43 -4.17
CA SER A 100 -19.04 -6.89 -3.99
C SER A 100 -19.04 -7.55 -5.37
N CYS A 101 -17.85 -7.65 -5.95
CA CYS A 101 -17.58 -8.13 -7.30
C CYS A 101 -16.22 -8.87 -7.33
N SER A 102 -15.73 -9.27 -8.51
CA SER A 102 -14.37 -9.80 -8.65
C SER A 102 -13.31 -8.72 -8.42
N VAL A 103 -12.07 -9.12 -8.14
CA VAL A 103 -10.98 -8.16 -7.95
C VAL A 103 -10.61 -7.46 -9.27
N GLU A 104 -10.82 -8.14 -10.40
CA GLU A 104 -10.69 -7.59 -11.75
C GLU A 104 -11.71 -6.49 -12.03
N GLU A 105 -12.99 -6.72 -11.72
CA GLU A 105 -14.03 -5.69 -11.85
C GLU A 105 -13.77 -4.51 -10.91
N ALA A 106 -13.34 -4.78 -9.67
CA ALA A 106 -13.05 -3.74 -8.69
C ALA A 106 -11.92 -2.80 -9.12
N VAL A 107 -10.84 -3.34 -9.72
CA VAL A 107 -9.74 -2.49 -10.22
C VAL A 107 -10.13 -1.73 -11.49
N GLN A 108 -10.96 -2.30 -12.37
CA GLN A 108 -11.47 -1.56 -13.53
C GLN A 108 -12.37 -0.38 -13.10
N ILE A 109 -13.30 -0.59 -12.17
CA ILE A 109 -14.13 0.47 -11.59
C ILE A 109 -13.26 1.58 -10.98
N ALA A 110 -12.20 1.21 -10.25
CA ALA A 110 -11.27 2.18 -9.68
C ALA A 110 -10.48 2.95 -10.76
N LEU A 111 -10.04 2.30 -11.84
CA LEU A 111 -9.31 2.92 -12.96
C LEU A 111 -10.18 3.91 -13.75
N GLU A 112 -11.44 3.55 -14.01
CA GLU A 112 -12.42 4.44 -14.64
C GLU A 112 -12.67 5.69 -13.78
N ALA A 113 -12.87 5.49 -12.47
CA ALA A 113 -13.07 6.57 -11.51
C ALA A 113 -11.82 7.43 -11.28
N ALA A 114 -10.61 6.88 -11.49
CA ALA A 114 -9.35 7.60 -11.34
C ALA A 114 -9.10 8.64 -12.44
N GLY A 115 -9.85 8.63 -13.55
CA GLY A 115 -9.79 9.69 -14.57
C GLY A 115 -8.41 9.85 -15.23
N GLY A 116 -7.68 8.74 -15.43
CA GLY A 116 -6.34 8.72 -16.01
C GLY A 116 -5.19 8.90 -15.01
N LYS A 117 -5.49 9.18 -13.74
CA LYS A 117 -4.55 9.08 -12.61
C LYS A 117 -4.42 7.63 -12.11
N ASN A 118 -3.51 7.38 -11.18
CA ASN A 118 -3.21 6.04 -10.68
C ASN A 118 -4.26 5.54 -9.66
N VAL A 119 -4.38 4.22 -9.55
CA VAL A 119 -5.18 3.53 -8.53
C VAL A 119 -4.26 2.97 -7.47
N GLU A 120 -4.51 3.33 -6.22
CA GLU A 120 -3.70 2.89 -5.08
C GLU A 120 -4.37 1.70 -4.37
N VAL A 121 -3.70 0.55 -4.35
CA VAL A 121 -4.21 -0.69 -3.77
C VAL A 121 -3.84 -0.78 -2.29
N PHE A 122 -4.64 -0.14 -1.44
CA PHE A 122 -4.48 -0.12 0.02
C PHE A 122 -5.00 -1.40 0.70
N SER A 123 -4.61 -2.57 0.17
CA SER A 123 -4.83 -3.86 0.83
C SER A 123 -3.83 -4.91 0.34
N PRO A 124 -3.07 -5.54 1.25
CA PRO A 124 -2.18 -6.64 0.89
C PRO A 124 -2.91 -7.83 0.27
N THR A 125 -4.09 -8.17 0.79
CA THR A 125 -4.91 -9.29 0.30
C THR A 125 -5.45 -9.02 -1.11
N ILE A 126 -5.78 -7.78 -1.46
CA ILE A 126 -6.20 -7.39 -2.81
C ILE A 126 -4.99 -7.36 -3.74
N GLY A 127 -3.89 -6.74 -3.32
CA GLY A 127 -2.66 -6.66 -4.10
C GLY A 127 -2.08 -8.03 -4.48
N ARG A 128 -2.13 -9.02 -3.56
CA ARG A 128 -1.78 -10.41 -3.86
C ARG A 128 -2.66 -11.04 -4.95
N GLN A 129 -3.97 -10.81 -4.91
CA GLN A 129 -4.89 -11.34 -5.91
C GLN A 129 -4.70 -10.68 -7.29
N LEU A 130 -4.46 -9.36 -7.31
CA LEU A 130 -4.13 -8.63 -8.55
C LEU A 130 -2.78 -9.08 -9.12
N LEU A 131 -1.75 -9.25 -8.28
CA LEU A 131 -0.43 -9.73 -8.70
C LEU A 131 -0.52 -11.14 -9.30
N ALA A 132 -1.28 -12.05 -8.68
CA ALA A 132 -1.52 -13.40 -9.20
C ALA A 132 -2.26 -13.42 -10.55
N LYS A 133 -2.87 -12.29 -10.95
CA LYS A 133 -3.57 -12.09 -12.22
C LYS A 133 -2.81 -11.20 -13.22
N ASN A 134 -1.60 -10.75 -12.87
CA ASN A 134 -0.80 -9.75 -13.62
C ASN A 134 -1.54 -8.40 -13.81
N LEU A 135 -2.25 -7.94 -12.78
CA LEU A 135 -3.02 -6.68 -12.75
C LEU A 135 -2.41 -5.63 -11.80
N ILE A 136 -1.14 -5.79 -11.43
CA ILE A 136 -0.33 -4.76 -10.76
C ILE A 136 0.71 -4.29 -11.76
N ASP A 137 0.77 -2.98 -12.02
CA ASP A 137 1.79 -2.39 -12.88
C ASP A 137 3.12 -2.23 -12.12
N GLU A 138 3.05 -1.74 -10.87
CA GLU A 138 4.22 -1.50 -10.02
C GLU A 138 3.91 -1.83 -8.55
N ILE A 139 4.93 -2.35 -7.85
CA ILE A 139 4.94 -2.52 -6.40
C ILE A 139 5.90 -1.47 -5.84
N ASP A 140 5.39 -0.55 -5.02
CA ASP A 140 6.14 0.62 -4.56
C ASP A 140 6.25 0.60 -3.03
N LEU A 141 7.48 0.46 -2.52
CA LEU A 141 7.73 0.12 -1.13
C LEU A 141 8.71 1.07 -0.45
N HIS A 142 8.25 1.74 0.60
CA HIS A 142 9.08 2.54 1.48
C HIS A 142 9.50 1.68 2.68
N ILE A 143 10.70 1.10 2.61
CA ILE A 143 11.20 0.17 3.63
C ILE A 143 11.70 0.96 4.85
N ALA A 144 10.91 0.97 5.92
CA ALA A 144 11.23 1.62 7.18
C ALA A 144 12.30 0.85 7.98
N PRO A 145 13.15 1.54 8.77
CA PRO A 145 14.25 0.95 9.54
C PRO A 145 13.79 0.26 10.84
N VAL A 146 12.70 -0.52 10.78
CA VAL A 146 12.05 -1.17 11.93
C VAL A 146 11.75 -2.64 11.64
N LEU A 147 11.73 -3.46 12.70
CA LEU A 147 11.30 -4.85 12.68
C LEU A 147 10.06 -4.97 13.56
N LEU A 148 8.94 -5.50 13.03
CA LEU A 148 7.69 -5.64 13.80
C LEU A 148 7.51 -7.04 14.38
N GLY A 149 8.12 -8.06 13.77
CA GLY A 149 8.02 -9.48 14.14
C GLY A 149 6.66 -10.14 13.87
N SER A 150 5.57 -9.37 13.84
CA SER A 150 4.21 -9.82 13.61
C SER A 150 3.30 -8.70 13.10
N GLY A 151 2.17 -9.07 12.49
CA GLY A 151 1.20 -8.14 11.92
C GLY A 151 0.73 -8.58 10.53
N VAL A 152 0.28 -7.63 9.73
CA VAL A 152 -0.19 -7.86 8.35
C VAL A 152 1.01 -7.86 7.41
N ARG A 153 1.31 -9.00 6.80
CA ARG A 153 2.37 -9.11 5.78
C ARG A 153 1.92 -8.51 4.45
N LEU A 154 2.86 -7.90 3.72
CA LEU A 154 2.63 -7.48 2.33
C LEU A 154 2.36 -8.72 1.45
N TYR A 155 3.32 -9.64 1.44
CA TYR A 155 3.27 -10.84 0.61
C TYR A 155 3.44 -12.10 1.47
N ASP A 156 2.36 -12.86 1.53
CA ASP A 156 2.22 -14.15 2.19
C ASP A 156 1.29 -15.01 1.32
N MET A 157 1.87 -15.96 0.59
CA MET A 157 1.14 -16.99 -0.17
C MET A 157 1.86 -18.33 -0.07
N GLU A 158 1.23 -19.30 0.60
CA GLU A 158 1.75 -20.67 0.70
C GLU A 158 1.59 -21.41 -0.64
N GLY A 159 2.58 -22.23 -1.00
CA GLY A 159 2.54 -23.09 -2.20
C GLY A 159 2.72 -22.38 -3.55
N CYS A 160 2.84 -21.05 -3.59
CA CYS A 160 3.09 -20.31 -4.83
C CYS A 160 4.57 -20.32 -5.24
N GLN A 161 4.83 -20.20 -6.55
CA GLN A 161 6.18 -19.99 -7.07
C GLN A 161 6.68 -18.57 -6.74
N ALA A 162 8.01 -18.40 -6.70
CA ALA A 162 8.62 -17.10 -6.48
C ALA A 162 8.39 -16.17 -7.68
N VAL A 163 7.67 -15.07 -7.46
CA VAL A 163 7.49 -14.01 -8.45
C VAL A 163 8.83 -13.28 -8.63
N GLN A 164 9.32 -13.23 -9.87
CA GLN A 164 10.48 -12.41 -10.22
C GLN A 164 10.00 -10.98 -10.48
N LEU A 165 10.69 -10.00 -9.91
CA LEU A 165 10.37 -8.58 -10.05
C LEU A 165 11.53 -7.86 -10.75
N HIS A 166 11.20 -6.82 -11.51
CA HIS A 166 12.18 -5.91 -12.07
C HIS A 166 12.29 -4.64 -11.20
N LEU A 167 13.52 -4.25 -10.88
CA LEU A 167 13.78 -2.99 -10.18
C LEU A 167 13.58 -1.82 -11.15
N VAL A 168 12.61 -0.95 -10.88
CA VAL A 168 12.36 0.27 -11.70
C VAL A 168 13.26 1.46 -11.29
N ASN A 169 14.01 1.34 -10.19
CA ASN A 169 14.86 2.40 -9.64
C ASN A 169 16.25 2.44 -10.31
N GLY A 170 16.28 2.65 -11.62
CA GLY A 170 17.51 2.88 -12.40
C GLY A 170 17.72 1.90 -13.56
N ASP A 171 18.97 1.84 -14.03
CA ASP A 171 19.32 1.28 -15.36
C ASP A 171 19.43 -0.27 -15.40
N ASP A 172 19.54 -0.94 -14.25
CA ASP A 172 19.63 -2.41 -14.13
C ASP A 172 18.38 -2.98 -13.46
N PRO A 173 17.44 -3.58 -14.23
CA PRO A 173 16.20 -4.11 -13.70
C PRO A 173 16.38 -5.43 -12.92
N THR A 174 17.61 -5.93 -12.77
CA THR A 174 17.94 -7.14 -11.99
C THR A 174 18.74 -6.84 -10.72
N ALA A 175 19.07 -5.57 -10.47
CA ALA A 175 19.87 -5.17 -9.32
C ALA A 175 19.16 -5.41 -7.98
N ALA A 176 19.91 -5.97 -7.02
CA ALA A 176 19.45 -6.12 -5.65
C ALA A 176 19.56 -4.80 -4.85
N VAL A 177 18.53 -4.47 -4.08
CA VAL A 177 18.55 -3.33 -3.16
C VAL A 177 19.39 -3.68 -1.92
N ASN A 178 20.53 -2.99 -1.76
CA ASN A 178 21.47 -3.24 -0.67
C ASN A 178 21.25 -2.24 0.49
N VAL A 179 20.76 -2.71 1.63
CA VAL A 179 20.56 -1.90 2.85
C VAL A 179 21.43 -2.37 4.02
N ARG A 180 21.76 -1.47 4.95
CA ARG A 180 22.52 -1.79 6.16
C ARG A 180 22.07 -0.92 7.33
N TYR A 181 21.58 -1.56 8.38
CA TYR A 181 21.13 -0.91 9.61
C TYR A 181 21.96 -1.35 10.81
N ARG A 182 21.92 -0.56 11.89
CA ARG A 182 22.40 -0.94 13.22
C ARG A 182 21.22 -0.77 14.19
N PRO A 183 20.98 -1.71 15.12
CA PRO A 183 19.95 -1.53 16.14
C PRO A 183 20.15 -0.24 16.94
N GLN A 184 19.10 0.55 17.10
CA GLN A 184 19.05 1.68 18.02
C GLN A 184 18.45 1.20 19.34
N PHE A 185 19.29 1.06 20.36
CA PHE A 185 18.82 0.84 21.73
C PHE A 185 18.50 2.19 22.35
N HIS A 186 17.24 2.42 22.68
CA HIS A 186 16.89 3.45 23.64
C HIS A 186 17.37 2.97 25.01
N PRO A 187 18.08 3.81 25.80
CA PRO A 187 18.27 3.50 27.21
C PRO A 187 16.89 3.31 27.84
N THR A 188 16.66 2.18 28.48
CA THR A 188 15.44 1.99 29.26
C THR A 188 15.42 3.02 30.39
N ASP A 189 14.34 3.78 30.50
CA ASP A 189 14.02 4.43 31.78
C ASP A 189 13.98 3.34 32.86
N ASN A 190 14.74 3.58 33.93
CA ASN A 190 15.15 2.59 34.94
C ASN A 190 14.28 2.64 36.19
#